data_AF-A0A6P7H5L3-F1
#
_entry.id   AF-A0A6P7H5L3-F1
#
_cell.length_a   1.000
_cell.length_b   1.000
_cell.length_c   1.000
_cell.angle_alpha   90.00
_cell.angle_beta   90.00
_cell.angle_gamma   90.00
#
_symmetry.space_group_name_H-M   'P 1'
#
loop_
_entity.id
_entity.type
_entity.pdbx_description
1 polymer ?
#
loop_
_entity_poly.entity_id
_entity_poly.type
_entity_poly.pdbx_seq_one_letter_code
_entity_poly.pdbx_strand_id
1 'polypeptide(L)'
;MKLLSTTHSLLLFPEGTRFTKKKHEASVEFAAKHNLPLLKHHLLPRTKGFIASLPSMKGKVPAIYNIEVAFREDAPYKPTITTMLLGKPTTAHIYFQRIPLEEVPDNSAAQESFLRDIFIEKVSIKV
;
A
#
# COMPACT_ATOMS: atom_id res chain seq x y z
N MET A 1 -21.13 -11.06 -30.78
CA MET A 1 -21.10 -11.34 -29.32
C MET A 1 -19.72 -10.94 -28.80
N LYS A 2 -19.54 -9.70 -28.32
CA LYS A 2 -18.28 -9.28 -27.68
C LYS A 2 -18.20 -10.02 -26.35
N LEU A 3 -17.26 -10.95 -26.23
CA LEU A 3 -16.91 -11.56 -24.94
C LEU A 3 -16.72 -10.42 -23.94
N LEU A 4 -17.46 -10.46 -22.83
CA LEU A 4 -17.31 -9.53 -21.73
C LEU A 4 -15.82 -9.49 -21.38
N SER A 5 -15.17 -8.35 -21.60
CA SER A 5 -13.81 -8.12 -21.14
C SER A 5 -13.83 -8.27 -19.63
N THR A 6 -13.40 -9.44 -19.13
CA THR A 6 -13.42 -9.74 -17.71
C THR A 6 -12.52 -8.73 -17.02
N THR A 7 -13.13 -7.78 -16.33
CA THR A 7 -12.39 -6.74 -15.60
C THR A 7 -11.79 -7.41 -14.36
N HIS A 8 -10.50 -7.75 -14.44
CA HIS A 8 -9.77 -8.33 -13.32
C HIS A 8 -9.23 -7.19 -12.46
N SER A 9 -9.48 -7.25 -11.15
CA SER A 9 -8.90 -6.32 -10.17
C SER A 9 -8.31 -7.11 -9.02
N LEU A 10 -7.18 -6.65 -8.49
CA LEU A 10 -6.54 -7.20 -7.30
C LEU A 10 -6.36 -6.08 -6.29
N LEU A 11 -6.88 -6.27 -5.08
CA LEU A 11 -6.55 -5.45 -3.93
C LEU A 11 -5.40 -6.11 -3.17
N LEU A 12 -4.28 -5.40 -3.04
CA LEU A 12 -3.09 -5.90 -2.36
C LEU A 12 -2.72 -4.96 -1.20
N PHE A 13 -2.42 -5.55 -0.04
CA PHE A 13 -1.81 -4.86 1.09
C PHE A 13 -0.38 -5.40 1.29
N PRO A 14 0.65 -4.74 0.73
CA PRO A 14 2.02 -5.26 0.78
C PRO A 14 2.58 -5.49 2.19
N GLU A 15 2.11 -4.73 3.18
CA GLU A 15 2.50 -4.92 4.59
C GLU A 15 2.05 -6.27 5.18
N GLY A 16 1.02 -6.88 4.58
CA GLY A 16 0.47 -8.19 4.93
C GLY A 16 -0.32 -8.24 6.24
N THR A 17 -0.20 -7.25 7.13
CA THR A 17 -0.98 -7.18 8.37
C THR A 17 -1.28 -5.75 8.79
N ARG A 18 -2.26 -5.57 9.69
CA ARG A 18 -2.55 -4.27 10.30
C ARG A 18 -1.35 -3.73 11.08
N PHE A 19 -1.06 -2.44 10.89
CA PHE A 19 -0.09 -1.68 11.67
C PHE A 19 -0.43 -1.71 13.16
N THR A 20 0.58 -2.01 13.98
CA THR A 20 0.55 -1.83 15.43
C THR A 20 1.93 -1.39 15.89
N LYS A 21 2.03 -0.64 17.00
CA LYS A 21 3.32 -0.15 17.52
C LYS A 21 4.34 -1.29 17.72
N LYS A 22 3.92 -2.40 18.33
CA LYS A 22 4.75 -3.59 18.53
C LYS A 22 5.28 -4.18 17.21
N LYS A 23 4.45 -4.21 16.15
CA LYS A 23 4.88 -4.73 14.84
C LYS A 23 5.77 -3.74 14.11
N HIS A 24 5.52 -2.45 14.30
CA HIS A 24 6.36 -1.39 13.75
C HIS A 24 7.75 -1.43 14.34
N GLU A 25 7.89 -1.55 15.66
CA GLU A 25 9.19 -1.74 16.35
C GLU A 25 9.94 -2.97 15.78
N ALA A 26 9.26 -4.11 15.67
CA ALA A 26 9.85 -5.31 15.07
C ALA A 26 10.23 -5.12 13.58
N SER A 27 9.43 -4.36 12.83
CA SER A 27 9.70 -4.03 11.43
C SER A 27 10.92 -3.09 11.29
N VAL A 28 11.08 -2.15 12.22
CA VAL A 28 12.23 -1.22 12.29
C VAL A 28 13.50 -1.97 12.65
N GLU A 29 13.45 -2.88 13.62
CA GLU A 29 14.60 -3.74 13.97
C GLU A 29 15.02 -4.62 12.80
N PHE A 30 14.06 -5.21 12.09
CA PHE A 30 14.34 -5.98 10.88
C PHE A 30 14.96 -5.10 9.79
N ALA A 31 14.40 -3.90 9.57
CA ALA A 31 14.93 -2.97 8.58
C ALA A 31 16.38 -2.60 8.88
N ALA A 32 16.69 -2.26 10.13
CA ALA A 32 18.04 -1.90 10.58
C ALA A 32 19.04 -3.05 10.38
N LYS A 33 18.66 -4.29 10.73
CA LYS A 33 19.52 -5.48 10.56
C LYS A 33 19.85 -5.79 9.09
N HIS A 34 18.95 -5.43 8.17
CA HIS A 34 19.07 -5.74 6.75
C HIS A 34 19.46 -4.52 5.89
N ASN A 35 19.86 -3.40 6.50
CA ASN A 35 20.17 -2.13 5.81
C ASN A 35 19.03 -1.66 4.89
N LEU A 36 17.79 -1.84 5.33
CA LEU A 36 16.61 -1.38 4.63
C LEU A 36 16.14 -0.02 5.19
N PRO A 37 15.40 0.77 4.39
CA PRO A 37 14.84 2.05 4.83
C PRO A 37 13.96 1.90 6.07
N LEU A 38 14.12 2.83 7.02
CA LEU A 38 13.29 2.90 8.22
C LEU A 38 12.02 3.69 7.91
N LEU A 39 10.88 2.98 7.84
CA LEU A 39 9.59 3.60 7.57
C LEU A 39 8.93 4.06 8.88
N LYS A 40 8.41 5.29 8.93
CA LYS A 40 7.83 5.87 10.16
C LYS A 40 6.38 5.43 10.42
N HIS A 41 5.56 5.42 9.37
CA HIS A 41 4.10 5.21 9.47
C HIS A 41 3.62 3.88 8.86
N HIS A 42 4.53 3.11 8.28
CA HIS A 42 4.23 1.88 7.55
C HIS A 42 5.13 0.73 8.02
N LEU A 43 4.65 -0.51 7.89
CA LEU A 43 5.50 -1.69 7.98
C LEU A 43 6.29 -1.88 6.67
N LEU A 44 7.40 -2.62 6.71
CA LEU A 44 8.13 -2.96 5.49
C LEU A 44 7.26 -3.79 4.53
N PRO A 45 7.16 -3.42 3.24
CA PRO A 45 6.35 -4.15 2.29
C PRO A 45 6.97 -5.52 1.97
N ARG A 46 6.11 -6.54 1.88
CA ARG A 46 6.46 -7.88 1.39
C ARG A 46 6.30 -7.91 -0.12
N THR A 47 7.41 -8.05 -0.83
CA THR A 47 7.47 -7.88 -2.29
C THR A 47 7.03 -9.11 -3.08
N LYS A 48 7.16 -10.31 -2.50
CA LYS A 48 6.90 -11.59 -3.20
C LYS A 48 5.49 -11.68 -3.80
N GLY A 49 4.46 -11.29 -3.05
CA GLY A 49 3.07 -11.35 -3.52
C GLY A 49 2.79 -10.35 -4.65
N PHE A 50 3.38 -9.15 -4.55
CA PHE A 50 3.33 -8.14 -5.60
C PHE A 50 3.96 -8.66 -6.90
N ILE A 51 5.21 -9.11 -6.82
CA ILE A 51 5.97 -9.65 -7.96
C ILE A 51 5.25 -10.82 -8.61
N ALA A 52 4.75 -11.78 -7.83
CA ALA A 52 4.04 -12.95 -8.36
C ALA A 52 2.73 -12.60 -9.08
N SER A 53 2.13 -11.46 -8.76
CA SER A 53 0.84 -11.04 -9.33
C SER A 53 0.98 -10.32 -10.68
N LEU A 54 2.12 -9.67 -10.94
CA LEU A 54 2.34 -8.83 -12.13
C LEU A 54 2.24 -9.58 -13.47
N PRO A 55 2.81 -10.80 -13.65
CA PRO A 55 2.74 -11.51 -14.93
C PRO A 55 1.31 -11.78 -15.41
N SER A 56 0.41 -12.09 -14.47
CA SER A 56 -1.00 -12.36 -14.77
C SER A 56 -1.80 -11.11 -15.11
N MET A 57 -1.33 -9.93 -14.68
CA MET A 57 -1.97 -8.63 -14.90
C MET A 57 -1.51 -7.94 -16.18
N LYS A 58 -0.29 -8.22 -16.65
CA LYS A 58 0.26 -7.61 -17.87
C LYS A 58 -0.65 -7.87 -19.07
N GLY A 59 -1.03 -6.80 -19.77
CA GLY A 59 -1.96 -6.84 -20.91
C GLY A 59 -3.45 -6.98 -20.56
N LYS A 60 -3.81 -7.13 -19.28
CA LYS A 60 -5.21 -7.21 -18.81
C LYS A 60 -5.62 -6.04 -17.92
N VAL A 61 -4.69 -5.54 -17.13
CA VAL A 61 -4.91 -4.43 -16.19
C VAL A 61 -4.13 -3.21 -16.69
N PRO A 62 -4.78 -2.03 -16.83
CA PRO A 62 -4.13 -0.87 -17.43
C PRO A 62 -3.23 -0.10 -16.43
N ALA A 63 -3.49 -0.19 -15.13
CA ALA A 63 -2.79 0.59 -14.12
C ALA A 63 -2.89 -0.02 -12.72
N ILE A 64 -1.92 0.35 -11.88
CA ILE A 64 -1.93 0.16 -10.44
C ILE A 64 -2.41 1.45 -9.80
N TYR A 65 -3.27 1.34 -8.79
CA TYR A 65 -3.69 2.48 -7.99
C TYR A 65 -3.01 2.41 -6.62
N ASN A 66 -2.06 3.32 -6.41
CA ASN A 66 -1.44 3.53 -5.12
C ASN A 66 -2.35 4.42 -4.29
N ILE A 67 -2.96 3.84 -3.26
CA ILE A 67 -3.91 4.52 -2.38
C ILE A 67 -3.36 4.47 -0.95
N GLU A 68 -3.41 5.58 -0.27
CA GLU A 68 -3.14 5.67 1.16
C GLU A 68 -4.26 6.46 1.83
N VAL A 69 -4.74 5.95 2.95
CA VAL A 69 -5.80 6.59 3.73
C VAL A 69 -5.26 6.82 5.12
N ALA A 70 -5.28 8.08 5.54
CA ALA A 70 -4.76 8.48 6.81
C ALA A 70 -5.80 9.26 7.61
N PHE A 71 -5.69 9.14 8.92
CA PHE A 71 -6.60 9.75 9.87
C PHE A 71 -5.78 10.49 10.92
N ARG A 72 -6.25 11.67 11.32
CA ARG A 72 -5.56 12.46 12.34
C ARG A 72 -5.59 11.73 13.68
N GLU A 73 -4.45 11.69 14.36
CA GLU A 73 -4.36 11.02 15.67
C GLU A 73 -5.17 11.73 16.76
N ASP A 74 -5.30 13.06 16.64
CA ASP A 74 -6.01 13.97 17.54
C ASP A 74 -7.54 14.03 17.29
N ALA A 75 -8.04 13.26 16.33
CA ALA A 75 -9.47 13.24 16.04
C ALA A 75 -10.27 12.77 17.28
N PRO A 76 -11.40 13.41 17.59
CA PRO A 76 -12.20 13.11 18.79
C PRO A 76 -12.77 11.68 18.77
N TYR A 77 -12.91 11.09 17.59
CA TYR A 77 -13.38 9.72 17.39
C TYR A 77 -12.39 8.95 16.53
N LYS A 78 -12.05 7.73 16.96
CA LYS A 78 -11.22 6.83 16.15
C LYS A 78 -12.01 6.33 14.94
N PRO A 79 -11.38 6.15 13.77
CA PRO A 79 -12.04 5.73 12.54
C PRO A 79 -12.33 4.22 12.56
N THR A 80 -13.34 3.81 13.32
CA THR A 80 -13.80 2.42 13.38
C THR A 80 -15.14 2.29 12.69
N ILE A 81 -15.49 1.09 12.22
CA ILE A 81 -16.81 0.83 11.65
C ILE A 81 -17.91 1.23 12.64
N THR A 82 -17.71 0.97 13.94
CA THR A 82 -18.66 1.34 15.00
C THR A 82 -18.87 2.85 15.10
N THR A 83 -17.81 3.67 15.10
CA THR A 83 -17.98 5.13 15.19
C THR A 83 -18.65 5.69 13.94
N MET A 84 -18.33 5.15 12.76
CA MET A 84 -18.99 5.51 11.50
C MET A 84 -20.49 5.15 11.52
N LEU A 85 -20.85 3.94 11.96
CA LEU A 85 -22.26 3.52 12.09
C LEU A 85 -23.04 4.32 13.13
N LEU A 86 -22.37 4.81 14.18
CA LEU A 86 -22.95 5.71 15.18
C LEU A 86 -23.02 7.18 14.72
N GLY A 87 -22.73 7.47 13.45
CA GLY A 87 -22.80 8.81 12.87
C GLY A 87 -21.76 9.77 13.44
N LYS A 88 -20.65 9.27 14.00
CA LYS A 88 -19.58 10.13 14.50
C LYS A 88 -18.77 10.73 13.35
N PRO A 89 -18.49 12.04 13.36
CA PRO A 89 -17.72 12.68 12.31
C PRO A 89 -16.31 12.09 12.25
N THR A 90 -15.88 11.70 11.06
CA THR A 90 -14.56 11.14 10.79
C THR A 90 -13.98 11.85 9.57
N THR A 91 -12.79 12.42 9.71
CA THR A 91 -12.07 13.04 8.59
C THR A 91 -10.97 12.09 8.13
N ALA A 92 -11.00 11.72 6.85
CA ALA A 92 -9.98 10.90 6.21
C ALA A 92 -9.23 11.74 5.17
N HIS A 93 -7.90 11.64 5.17
CA HIS A 93 -7.06 12.18 4.12
C HIS A 93 -6.69 11.03 3.20
N ILE A 94 -7.03 11.15 1.92
CA ILE A 94 -6.80 10.11 0.92
C ILE A 94 -5.75 10.62 -0.06
N TYR A 95 -4.63 9.92 -0.11
CA TYR A 95 -3.67 10.04 -1.21
C TYR A 95 -4.03 9.02 -2.28
N PHE A 96 -4.02 9.47 -3.54
CA PHE A 96 -4.38 8.65 -4.69
C PHE A 96 -3.44 8.95 -5.85
N GLN A 97 -2.78 7.91 -6.35
CA GLN A 97 -1.88 7.99 -7.49
C GLN A 97 -2.14 6.82 -8.43
N ARG A 98 -2.40 7.13 -9.70
CA ARG A 98 -2.52 6.14 -10.77
C ARG A 98 -1.17 5.94 -11.42
N ILE A 99 -0.70 4.70 -11.47
CA ILE A 99 0.56 4.30 -12.09
C ILE A 99 0.23 3.36 -13.26
N PRO A 100 0.44 3.76 -14.52
CA PRO A 100 0.33 2.85 -15.66
C PRO A 100 1.14 1.57 -15.44
N LEU A 101 0.55 0.41 -15.77
CA LEU A 101 1.25 -0.87 -15.56
C LEU A 101 2.52 -0.98 -16.41
N GLU A 102 2.59 -0.22 -17.51
CA GLU A 102 3.75 -0.10 -18.41
C GLU A 102 4.97 0.57 -17.74
N GLU A 103 4.75 1.39 -16.70
CA GLU A 103 5.84 2.02 -15.94
C GLU A 103 6.46 1.07 -14.91
N VAL A 104 5.82 -0.07 -14.64
CA VAL A 104 6.32 -1.06 -13.69
C VAL A 104 7.43 -1.87 -14.36
N PRO A 105 8.63 -1.99 -13.76
CA PRO A 105 9.71 -2.77 -14.32
C PRO A 105 9.35 -4.24 -14.52
N ASP A 106 9.95 -4.90 -15.51
CA ASP A 106 9.72 -6.33 -15.78
C ASP A 106 10.61 -7.27 -14.96
N ASN A 107 11.72 -6.77 -14.42
CA ASN A 107 12.67 -7.56 -13.64
C ASN A 107 12.27 -7.62 -12.16
N SER A 108 12.24 -8.81 -11.56
CA SER A 108 11.82 -9.03 -10.17
C SER A 108 12.58 -8.15 -9.15
N ALA A 109 13.90 -7.96 -9.33
CA ALA A 109 14.68 -7.10 -8.43
C ALA A 109 14.31 -5.61 -8.57
N ALA A 110 13.99 -5.17 -9.78
CA ALA A 110 13.52 -3.82 -10.05
C ALA A 110 12.09 -3.60 -9.55
N GLN A 111 11.22 -4.62 -9.65
CA GLN A 111 9.86 -4.60 -9.07
C GLN A 111 9.89 -4.54 -7.55
N GLU A 112 10.83 -5.23 -6.92
CA GLU A 112 11.06 -5.13 -5.48
C GLU A 112 11.46 -3.70 -5.09
N SER A 113 12.42 -3.11 -5.80
CA SER A 113 12.88 -1.74 -5.54
C SER A 113 11.75 -0.74 -5.75
N PHE A 114 11.04 -0.85 -6.89
CA PHE A 114 9.86 -0.03 -7.22
C PHE A 114 8.82 -0.02 -6.10
N LEU A 115 8.45 -1.19 -5.56
CA LEU A 115 7.49 -1.24 -4.46
C LEU A 115 8.02 -0.61 -3.18
N ARG A 116 9.31 -0.80 -2.87
CA ARG A 116 9.94 -0.20 -1.69
C ARG A 116 10.01 1.32 -1.82
N ASP A 117 10.36 1.82 -2.99
CA ASP A 117 10.48 3.26 -3.28
C ASP A 117 9.13 3.96 -3.10
N ILE A 118 8.04 3.36 -3.59
CA ILE A 118 6.67 3.86 -3.31
C ILE A 118 6.43 4.00 -1.80
N PHE A 119 6.83 3.02 -0.99
CA PHE A 119 6.65 3.09 0.46
C PHE A 119 7.55 4.13 1.13
N ILE A 120 8.73 4.40 0.58
CA ILE A 120 9.61 5.47 1.06
C ILE A 120 8.99 6.83 0.76
N GLU A 121 8.47 7.04 -0.45
CA GLU A 121 7.79 8.27 -0.85
C GLU A 121 6.60 8.57 0.06
N LYS A 122 5.81 7.55 0.41
CA LYS A 122 4.69 7.67 1.36
C LYS A 122 5.07 8.23 2.73
N VAL A 123 6.28 7.95 3.22
CA VAL A 123 6.74 8.50 4.51
C VAL A 123 6.82 10.03 4.48
N SER A 124 6.98 10.63 3.31
CA SER A 124 7.03 12.08 3.14
C SER A 124 5.66 12.74 3.07
N ILE A 125 4.58 11.96 2.94
CA ILE A 125 3.21 12.48 2.90
C ILE A 125 2.83 12.93 4.31
N LYS A 126 2.68 14.24 4.49
CA LYS A 126 2.20 14.83 5.74
C LYS A 126 0.67 14.75 5.76
N VAL A 127 0.14 14.15 6.82
CA VAL A 127 -1.30 14.03 7.12
C VAL A 127 -1.65 14.98 8.25
#